data_AF-A0A520H4S9-F1
#
_entry.id   AF-A0A520H4S9-F1
#
_cell.length_a   1.000
_cell.length_b   1.000
_cell.length_c   1.000
_cell.angle_alpha   90.00
_cell.angle_beta   90.00
_cell.angle_gamma   90.00
#
_symmetry.space_group_name_H-M   'P 1'
#
loop_
_entity.id
_entity.type
_entity.pdbx_description
1 polymer ?
#
loop_
_entity_poly.entity_id
_entity_poly.type
_entity_poly.pdbx_seq_one_letter_code
_entity_poly.pdbx_strand_id
1 'polypeptide(L)'
;MKKNHLLLTLGLAALFTQSMGQKTGNSQKIQLDQSLKANINDGFWSPKMKIWSTTTASDVLNKFEGQHLPLNERKNNNVFENFDKIAAGKKGTGGHAGLPWFDGLIYESIRGIGDLIGQRPDPALQARVDAYIDRIYAAQKADPEGYINTYTDLMEPTHRWGDNGGMLRYQHDVYNAGMLIEAGVHYYKATGKTKLLEVA
;
A
#
# COMPACT_ATOMS: atom_id res chain seq x y z
N MET A 1 -15.32 51.29 -67.01
CA MET A 1 -15.92 51.21 -65.65
C MET A 1 -14.97 50.45 -64.73
N LYS A 2 -14.16 51.18 -63.94
CA LYS A 2 -13.38 50.61 -62.82
C LYS A 2 -13.82 51.37 -61.58
N LYS A 3 -14.57 50.71 -60.70
CA LYS A 3 -15.00 51.27 -59.41
C LYS A 3 -13.90 50.99 -58.40
N ASN A 4 -13.23 52.05 -57.94
CA ASN A 4 -12.35 52.00 -56.78
C ASN A 4 -13.25 52.01 -55.54
N HIS A 5 -13.22 50.94 -54.74
CA HIS A 5 -13.81 50.93 -53.42
C HIS A 5 -12.72 51.10 -52.37
N LEU A 6 -12.76 52.28 -51.75
CA LEU A 6 -12.10 52.68 -50.53
C LEU A 6 -12.59 51.76 -49.39
N LEU A 7 -11.69 51.08 -48.69
CA LEU A 7 -12.02 50.39 -47.43
C LEU A 7 -11.13 50.95 -46.32
N LEU A 8 -11.83 51.58 -45.38
CA LEU A 8 -11.34 52.21 -44.15
C LEU A 8 -10.52 51.22 -43.32
N THR A 9 -9.31 51.63 -42.95
CA THR A 9 -8.59 51.08 -41.81
C THR A 9 -9.20 51.63 -40.51
N LEU A 10 -10.03 50.84 -39.84
CA LEU A 10 -10.39 51.10 -38.43
C LEU A 10 -9.24 50.61 -37.54
N GLY A 11 -8.48 51.54 -36.98
CA GLY A 11 -7.52 51.27 -35.91
C GLY A 11 -8.26 50.90 -34.63
N LEU A 12 -8.12 49.65 -34.20
CA LEU A 12 -8.53 49.21 -32.87
C LEU A 12 -7.28 49.22 -31.98
N ALA A 13 -7.10 50.29 -31.21
CA ALA A 13 -6.11 50.32 -30.15
C ALA A 13 -6.59 49.39 -29.02
N ALA A 14 -6.01 48.18 -28.95
CA ALA A 14 -6.18 47.31 -27.81
C ALA A 14 -5.42 47.90 -26.62
N LEU A 15 -6.13 48.58 -25.74
CA LEU A 15 -5.68 48.94 -24.40
C LEU A 15 -5.39 47.64 -23.62
N PHE A 16 -4.12 47.28 -23.52
CA PHE A 16 -3.68 46.28 -22.55
C PHE A 16 -3.79 46.90 -21.15
N THR A 17 -4.93 46.70 -20.50
CA THR A 17 -5.02 46.86 -19.05
C THR A 17 -4.26 45.70 -18.41
N GLN A 18 -3.02 45.96 -18.00
CA GLN A 18 -2.36 45.10 -17.01
C GLN A 18 -3.22 45.15 -15.75
N SER A 19 -3.96 44.07 -15.50
CA SER A 19 -4.44 43.78 -14.16
C SER A 19 -3.19 43.63 -13.28
N MET A 20 -2.96 44.61 -12.41
CA MET A 20 -2.09 44.41 -11.27
C MET A 20 -2.78 43.36 -10.40
N GLY A 21 -2.47 42.09 -10.66
CA GLY A 21 -2.78 41.02 -9.73
C GLY A 21 -2.20 41.39 -8.39
N GLN A 22 -3.05 41.64 -7.40
CA GLN A 22 -2.64 41.71 -6.00
C GLN A 22 -1.85 40.42 -5.72
N LYS A 23 -0.58 40.56 -5.28
CA LYS A 23 0.17 39.46 -4.69
C LYS A 23 -0.52 39.07 -3.38
N THR A 24 -1.57 38.29 -3.48
CA THR A 24 -2.25 37.71 -2.33
C THR A 24 -1.38 36.58 -1.80
N GLY A 25 -0.89 36.78 -0.58
CA GLY A 25 -0.53 35.69 0.32
C GLY A 25 0.88 35.18 0.16
N ASN A 26 1.69 35.44 1.19
CA ASN A 26 2.85 34.64 1.53
C ASN A 26 2.34 33.20 1.78
N SER A 27 2.31 32.33 0.76
CA SER A 27 2.00 30.91 0.98
C SER A 27 3.20 30.32 1.72
N GLN A 28 3.15 30.35 3.06
CA GLN A 28 4.01 29.50 3.87
C GLN A 28 3.81 28.08 3.33
N LYS A 29 4.83 27.53 2.67
CA LYS A 29 4.83 26.12 2.29
C LYS A 29 4.83 25.35 3.60
N ILE A 30 3.66 24.89 4.03
CA ILE A 30 3.53 24.01 5.19
C ILE A 30 4.26 22.73 4.80
N GLN A 31 5.44 22.51 5.40
CA GLN A 31 6.08 21.21 5.38
C GLN A 31 5.55 20.42 6.56
N LEU A 32 4.93 19.28 6.26
CA LEU A 32 4.67 18.26 7.26
C LEU A 32 6.02 17.62 7.61
N ASP A 33 6.48 17.77 8.86
CA ASP A 33 7.61 16.96 9.34
C ASP A 33 7.15 15.50 9.49
N GLN A 34 8.07 14.56 9.26
CA GLN A 34 7.73 13.14 9.32
C GLN A 34 7.42 12.74 10.77
N SER A 35 6.30 12.06 10.97
CA SER A 35 5.76 11.65 12.27
C SER A 35 6.71 10.80 13.13
N LEU A 36 7.65 10.09 12.50
CA LEU A 36 8.58 9.19 13.20
C LEU A 36 9.53 9.89 14.18
N LYS A 37 9.63 11.22 14.16
CA LYS A 37 10.46 11.99 15.10
C LYS A 37 9.72 12.44 16.36
N ALA A 38 8.40 12.29 16.42
CA ALA A 38 7.62 12.74 17.56
C ALA A 38 7.65 11.72 18.71
N ASN A 39 8.08 12.16 19.89
CA ASN A 39 8.06 11.33 21.10
C ASN A 39 6.71 11.48 21.82
N ILE A 40 5.87 10.45 21.78
CA ILE A 40 4.58 10.41 22.46
C ILE A 40 4.80 9.96 23.92
N ASN A 41 4.66 10.89 24.88
CA ASN A 41 4.83 10.63 26.31
C ASN A 41 3.81 11.39 27.18
N ASP A 42 2.53 11.30 26.82
CA ASP A 42 1.42 11.86 27.61
C ASP A 42 0.63 10.77 28.37
N GLY A 43 -0.37 11.19 29.16
CA GLY A 43 -1.22 10.27 29.90
C GLY A 43 -2.29 9.56 29.07
N PHE A 44 -2.54 9.99 27.83
CA PHE A 44 -3.68 9.51 27.03
C PHE A 44 -3.25 8.55 25.90
N TRP A 45 -2.28 8.95 25.09
CA TRP A 45 -1.77 8.20 23.94
C TRP A 45 -0.72 7.17 24.32
N SER A 46 0.18 7.47 25.27
CA SER A 46 1.25 6.54 25.66
C SER A 46 0.73 5.15 26.08
N PRO A 47 -0.36 5.04 26.88
CA PRO A 47 -0.94 3.74 27.21
C PRO A 47 -1.47 2.98 25.97
N LYS A 48 -2.03 3.68 24.99
CA LYS A 48 -2.55 3.07 23.75
C LYS A 48 -1.43 2.57 22.86
N MET A 49 -0.39 3.38 22.64
CA MET A 49 0.81 3.00 21.89
C MET A 49 1.47 1.74 22.49
N LYS A 50 1.51 1.65 23.83
CA LYS A 50 1.99 0.45 24.51
C LYS A 50 1.14 -0.76 24.15
N ILE A 51 -0.19 -0.70 24.28
CA ILE A 51 -1.10 -1.81 23.93
C ILE A 51 -0.92 -2.22 22.45
N TRP A 52 -0.81 -1.25 21.55
CA TRP A 52 -0.66 -1.54 20.13
C TRP A 52 0.65 -2.28 19.84
N SER A 53 1.76 -1.81 20.40
CA SER A 53 3.08 -2.45 20.24
C SER A 53 3.20 -3.81 20.92
N THR A 54 2.65 -3.99 22.12
CA THR A 54 2.86 -5.22 22.91
C THR A 54 1.76 -6.27 22.74
N THR A 55 0.61 -5.90 22.18
CA THR A 55 -0.57 -6.78 22.16
C THR A 55 -1.26 -6.77 20.80
N THR A 56 -1.74 -5.62 20.33
CA THR A 56 -2.56 -5.57 19.10
C THR A 56 -1.79 -6.05 17.87
N ALA A 57 -0.53 -5.65 17.70
CA ALA A 57 0.30 -6.11 16.58
C ALA A 57 0.39 -7.64 16.50
N SER A 58 0.74 -8.29 17.61
CA SER A 58 0.83 -9.75 17.68
C SER A 58 -0.53 -10.43 17.52
N ASP A 59 -1.60 -9.89 18.11
CA ASP A 59 -2.96 -10.44 17.98
C ASP A 59 -3.46 -10.42 16.53
N VAL A 60 -3.22 -9.33 15.80
CA VAL A 60 -3.57 -9.23 14.37
C VAL A 60 -2.81 -10.27 13.55
N LEU A 61 -1.50 -10.42 13.76
CA LEU A 61 -0.70 -11.44 13.07
C LEU A 61 -1.17 -12.88 13.39
N ASN A 62 -1.48 -13.14 14.66
CA ASN A 62 -2.03 -14.43 15.10
C ASN A 62 -3.35 -14.75 14.40
N LYS A 63 -4.17 -13.75 14.08
CA LYS A 63 -5.42 -13.95 13.33
C LYS A 63 -5.16 -14.38 11.89
N PHE A 64 -4.20 -13.76 11.20
CA PHE A 64 -3.83 -14.17 9.84
C PHE A 64 -3.18 -15.55 9.76
N GLU A 65 -2.50 -15.98 10.83
CA GLU A 65 -2.00 -17.34 10.96
C GLU A 65 -3.08 -18.37 11.36
N GLY A 66 -4.32 -17.92 11.59
CA GLY A 66 -5.41 -18.77 12.05
C GLY A 66 -5.30 -19.22 13.51
N GLN A 67 -4.45 -18.62 14.35
CA GLN A 67 -4.26 -19.07 15.74
C GLN A 67 -5.53 -19.00 16.62
N HIS A 68 -6.48 -18.15 16.22
CA HIS A 68 -7.79 -18.03 16.86
C HIS A 68 -8.73 -19.23 16.58
N LEU A 69 -8.34 -20.13 15.68
CA LEU A 69 -9.12 -21.30 15.29
C LEU A 69 -8.62 -22.59 15.96
N PRO A 70 -9.46 -23.65 16.01
CA PRO A 70 -9.05 -24.99 16.41
C PRO A 70 -7.82 -25.50 15.64
N LEU A 71 -6.98 -26.33 16.27
CA LEU A 71 -5.70 -26.79 15.71
C LEU A 71 -5.83 -27.44 14.33
N ASN A 72 -6.90 -28.20 14.09
CA ASN A 72 -7.18 -28.87 12.83
C ASN A 72 -7.59 -27.90 11.70
N GLU A 73 -7.97 -26.67 12.02
CA GLU A 73 -8.40 -25.66 11.05
C GLU A 73 -7.29 -24.65 10.72
N ARG A 74 -6.31 -24.47 11.61
CA ARG A 74 -5.29 -23.41 11.47
C ARG A 74 -4.55 -23.46 10.15
N LYS A 75 -4.08 -24.65 9.74
CA LYS A 75 -3.30 -24.82 8.51
C LYS A 75 -4.06 -24.30 7.28
N ASN A 76 -5.32 -24.72 7.13
CA ASN A 76 -6.14 -24.34 5.98
C ASN A 76 -6.58 -22.87 5.99
N ASN A 77 -6.45 -22.19 7.13
CA ASN A 77 -6.84 -20.79 7.32
C ASN A 77 -5.64 -19.85 7.57
N ASN A 78 -4.40 -20.36 7.44
CA ASN A 78 -3.21 -19.53 7.50
C ASN A 78 -3.04 -18.81 6.17
N VAL A 79 -3.38 -17.52 6.17
CA VAL A 79 -3.42 -16.67 4.96
C VAL A 79 -2.04 -16.56 4.32
N PHE A 80 -0.97 -16.60 5.12
CA PHE A 80 0.37 -16.52 4.56
C PHE A 80 0.76 -17.74 3.72
N GLU A 81 0.08 -18.89 3.87
CA GLU A 81 0.30 -20.05 2.99
C GLU A 81 -0.08 -19.75 1.53
N ASN A 82 -0.89 -18.73 1.28
CA ASN A 82 -1.19 -18.30 -0.08
C ASN A 82 0.09 -17.82 -0.80
N PHE A 83 0.93 -17.02 -0.13
CA PHE A 83 2.22 -16.60 -0.68
C PHE A 83 3.15 -17.79 -0.95
N ASP A 84 3.21 -18.77 -0.03
CA ASP A 84 4.04 -19.96 -0.24
C ASP A 84 3.59 -20.80 -1.44
N LYS A 85 2.26 -20.89 -1.66
CA LYS A 85 1.72 -21.57 -2.84
C LYS A 85 2.13 -20.85 -4.12
N ILE A 86 2.05 -19.52 -4.16
CA ILE A 86 2.49 -18.71 -5.31
C ILE A 86 4.00 -18.86 -5.54
N ALA A 87 4.81 -18.79 -4.48
CA ALA A 87 6.26 -19.00 -4.56
C ALA A 87 6.63 -20.39 -5.11
N ALA A 88 5.79 -21.40 -4.82
CA ALA A 88 5.91 -22.76 -5.37
C ALA A 88 5.33 -22.92 -6.79
N GLY A 89 4.94 -21.83 -7.46
CA GLY A 89 4.41 -21.83 -8.82
C GLY A 89 2.97 -22.33 -8.94
N LYS A 90 2.22 -22.44 -7.83
CA LYS A 90 0.82 -22.89 -7.87
C LYS A 90 -0.09 -21.74 -8.26
N LYS A 91 -0.79 -21.88 -9.39
CA LYS A 91 -1.79 -20.93 -9.89
C LYS A 91 -3.07 -21.68 -10.29
N GLY A 92 -4.23 -21.03 -10.22
CA GLY A 92 -5.52 -21.62 -10.62
C GLY A 92 -5.92 -22.88 -9.83
N THR A 93 -5.50 -22.99 -8.57
CA THR A 93 -5.79 -24.17 -7.74
C THR A 93 -7.21 -24.17 -7.15
N GLY A 94 -7.90 -23.02 -7.19
CA GLY A 94 -9.25 -22.87 -6.63
C GLY A 94 -9.29 -22.85 -5.10
N GLY A 95 -8.15 -22.71 -4.42
CA GLY A 95 -8.06 -22.67 -2.95
C GLY A 95 -7.20 -21.53 -2.40
N HIS A 96 -7.87 -20.49 -1.89
CA HIS A 96 -7.28 -19.34 -1.22
C HIS A 96 -7.75 -19.27 0.25
N ALA A 97 -6.82 -19.09 1.19
CA ALA A 97 -7.17 -18.87 2.59
C ALA A 97 -7.56 -17.40 2.82
N GLY A 98 -8.78 -17.15 3.32
CA GLY A 98 -9.29 -15.79 3.54
C GLY A 98 -9.89 -15.13 2.30
N LEU A 99 -10.19 -13.84 2.42
CA LEU A 99 -10.91 -13.06 1.41
C LEU A 99 -9.94 -12.39 0.41
N PRO A 100 -10.40 -11.97 -0.78
CA PRO A 100 -9.53 -11.41 -1.83
C PRO A 100 -8.63 -10.23 -1.42
N TRP A 101 -9.05 -9.46 -0.43
CA TRP A 101 -8.33 -8.28 0.07
C TRP A 101 -7.41 -8.58 1.26
N PHE A 102 -7.26 -9.84 1.67
CA PHE A 102 -6.46 -10.18 2.86
C PHE A 102 -4.96 -9.92 2.67
N ASP A 103 -4.43 -10.02 1.44
CA ASP A 103 -3.06 -9.57 1.14
C ASP A 103 -2.90 -8.09 1.52
N GLY A 104 -3.86 -7.24 1.13
CA GLY A 104 -3.90 -5.83 1.49
C GLY A 104 -3.93 -5.59 3.00
N LEU A 105 -4.75 -6.34 3.75
CA LEU A 105 -4.80 -6.22 5.21
C LEU A 105 -3.49 -6.66 5.90
N ILE A 106 -2.80 -7.65 5.33
CA ILE A 106 -1.45 -8.03 5.78
C ILE A 106 -0.49 -6.88 5.55
N TYR A 107 -0.51 -6.25 4.37
CA TYR A 107 0.36 -5.12 4.07
C TYR A 107 0.06 -3.91 4.98
N GLU A 108 -1.20 -3.57 5.21
CA GLU A 108 -1.60 -2.54 6.18
C GLU A 108 -1.08 -2.82 7.58
N SER A 109 -1.12 -4.09 8.00
CA SER A 109 -0.59 -4.53 9.29
C SER A 109 0.93 -4.37 9.35
N ILE A 110 1.65 -4.76 8.30
CA ILE A 110 3.11 -4.57 8.19
C ILE A 110 3.46 -3.09 8.23
N ARG A 111 2.71 -2.23 7.52
CA ARG A 111 2.87 -0.77 7.54
C ARG A 111 2.76 -0.23 8.97
N GLY A 112 1.66 -0.54 9.67
CA GLY A 112 1.42 -0.08 11.03
C GLY A 112 2.45 -0.62 12.03
N ILE A 113 2.85 -1.89 11.90
CA ILE A 113 3.90 -2.49 12.72
C ILE A 113 5.26 -1.84 12.44
N GLY A 114 5.57 -1.51 11.18
CA GLY A 114 6.76 -0.75 10.81
C GLY A 114 6.83 0.59 11.55
N ASP A 115 5.72 1.35 11.54
CA ASP A 115 5.63 2.62 12.26
C ASP A 115 5.80 2.46 13.79
N LEU A 116 5.29 1.36 14.37
CA LEU A 116 5.49 1.03 15.78
C LEU A 116 6.94 0.66 16.09
N ILE A 117 7.59 -0.16 15.26
CA ILE A 117 9.00 -0.56 15.40
C ILE A 117 9.92 0.66 15.31
N GLY A 118 9.64 1.58 14.39
CA GLY A 118 10.41 2.82 14.23
C GLY A 118 10.37 3.72 15.47
N GLN A 119 9.28 3.70 16.24
CA GLN A 119 9.15 4.45 17.49
C GLN A 119 9.63 3.67 18.72
N ARG A 120 9.38 2.36 18.76
CA ARG A 120 9.72 1.47 19.86
C ARG A 120 10.23 0.14 19.31
N PRO A 121 11.56 -0.04 19.22
CA PRO A 121 12.14 -1.26 18.69
C PRO A 121 11.68 -2.51 19.44
N ASP A 122 11.26 -3.52 18.69
CA ASP A 122 10.94 -4.86 19.17
C ASP A 122 11.57 -5.88 18.21
N PRO A 123 12.76 -6.41 18.53
CA PRO A 123 13.47 -7.33 17.64
C PRO A 123 12.71 -8.62 17.33
N ALA A 124 11.88 -9.11 18.26
CA ALA A 124 11.12 -10.34 18.07
C ALA A 124 9.96 -10.11 17.10
N LEU A 125 9.22 -9.01 17.27
CA LEU A 125 8.17 -8.61 16.34
C LEU A 125 8.74 -8.28 14.96
N GLN A 126 9.88 -7.58 14.90
CA GLN A 126 10.55 -7.27 13.65
C GLN A 126 10.96 -8.53 12.89
N ALA A 127 11.63 -9.48 13.57
CA ALA A 127 12.03 -10.75 12.95
C ALA A 127 10.84 -11.57 12.43
N ARG A 128 9.71 -11.52 13.15
CA ARG A 128 8.46 -12.15 12.70
C ARG A 128 7.92 -11.50 11.43
N VAL A 129 7.92 -10.17 11.35
CA VAL A 129 7.50 -9.45 10.13
C VAL A 129 8.47 -9.68 8.97
N ASP A 130 9.77 -9.67 9.23
CA ASP A 130 10.80 -10.01 8.23
C ASP A 130 10.53 -11.38 7.59
N ALA A 131 10.14 -12.38 8.39
CA ALA A 131 9.80 -13.72 7.89
C ALA A 131 8.55 -13.73 6.99
N TYR A 132 7.57 -12.85 7.21
CA TYR A 132 6.45 -12.70 6.27
C TYR A 132 6.85 -11.99 4.99
N ILE A 133 7.69 -10.96 5.09
CA ILE A 133 8.24 -10.24 3.94
C ILE A 133 9.03 -11.21 3.05
N ASP A 134 9.77 -12.16 3.62
CA ASP A 134 10.46 -13.20 2.86
C ASP A 134 9.50 -14.05 2.02
N ARG A 135 8.33 -14.40 2.56
CA ARG A 135 7.30 -15.17 1.84
C ARG A 135 6.65 -14.34 0.73
N ILE A 136 6.33 -13.08 1.00
CA ILE A 136 5.78 -12.13 0.02
C ILE A 136 6.78 -11.92 -1.13
N TYR A 137 8.05 -11.69 -0.81
CA TYR A 137 9.12 -11.52 -1.79
C TYR A 137 9.29 -12.76 -2.66
N ALA A 138 9.35 -13.95 -2.05
CA ALA A 138 9.45 -15.21 -2.80
C ALA A 138 8.24 -15.42 -3.74
N ALA A 139 7.04 -15.07 -3.29
CA ALA A 139 5.83 -15.17 -4.11
C ALA A 139 5.92 -14.28 -5.36
N GLN A 140 6.26 -13.00 -5.20
CA GLN A 140 6.37 -12.11 -6.37
C GLN A 140 7.52 -12.51 -7.29
N LYS A 141 8.68 -12.93 -6.76
CA LYS A 141 9.82 -13.37 -7.59
C LYS A 141 9.53 -14.62 -8.41
N ALA A 142 8.52 -15.41 -8.05
CA ALA A 142 8.06 -16.51 -8.89
C ALA A 142 7.30 -16.03 -10.14
N ASP A 143 6.90 -14.76 -10.19
CA ASP A 143 6.28 -14.14 -11.35
C ASP A 143 7.29 -13.32 -12.16
N PRO A 144 7.50 -13.63 -13.46
CA PRO A 144 8.49 -12.93 -14.28
C PRO A 144 8.12 -11.45 -14.54
N GLU A 145 6.83 -11.12 -14.48
CA GLU A 145 6.31 -9.76 -14.69
C GLU A 145 6.17 -8.98 -13.37
N GLY A 146 6.51 -9.60 -12.24
CA GLY A 146 6.41 -8.97 -10.91
C GLY A 146 4.99 -8.83 -10.37
N TYR A 147 4.01 -9.52 -10.95
CA TYR A 147 2.63 -9.48 -10.44
C TYR A 147 2.52 -10.16 -9.07
N ILE A 148 1.76 -9.55 -8.15
CA ILE A 148 1.41 -10.17 -6.87
C ILE A 148 -0.01 -9.79 -6.42
N ASN A 149 -0.90 -10.78 -6.47
CA ASN A 149 -2.14 -10.85 -5.70
C ASN A 149 -2.48 -12.33 -5.58
N THR A 150 -2.36 -12.88 -4.37
CA THR A 150 -2.45 -14.33 -4.17
C THR A 150 -3.85 -14.87 -4.44
N TYR A 151 -4.90 -14.08 -4.18
CA TYR A 151 -6.27 -14.47 -4.56
C TYR A 151 -6.40 -14.59 -6.07
N THR A 152 -6.00 -13.55 -6.81
CA THR A 152 -6.09 -13.55 -8.26
C THR A 152 -5.28 -14.69 -8.86
N ASP A 153 -4.04 -14.90 -8.42
CA ASP A 153 -3.21 -15.99 -8.97
C ASP A 153 -3.75 -17.39 -8.62
N LEU A 154 -4.34 -17.60 -7.44
CA LEU A 154 -4.85 -18.91 -7.02
C LEU A 154 -6.25 -19.23 -7.54
N MET A 155 -7.11 -18.22 -7.68
CA MET A 155 -8.53 -18.38 -8.00
C MET A 155 -8.87 -17.97 -9.44
N GLU A 156 -8.23 -16.92 -9.94
CA GLU A 156 -8.60 -16.22 -11.19
C GLU A 156 -7.35 -15.91 -12.05
N PRO A 157 -6.48 -16.90 -12.36
CA PRO A 157 -5.13 -16.66 -12.86
C PRO A 157 -5.06 -15.95 -14.22
N THR A 158 -6.15 -15.99 -15.00
CA THR A 158 -6.27 -15.31 -16.29
C THR A 158 -6.83 -13.89 -16.18
N HIS A 159 -7.15 -13.42 -14.98
CA HIS A 159 -7.91 -12.19 -14.74
C HIS A 159 -7.12 -11.11 -13.97
N ARG A 160 -5.80 -11.11 -14.11
CA ARG A 160 -4.93 -10.08 -13.51
C ARG A 160 -5.38 -8.69 -13.93
N TRP A 161 -5.47 -7.77 -12.97
CA TRP A 161 -5.90 -6.39 -13.22
C TRP A 161 -7.30 -6.27 -13.87
N GLY A 162 -8.16 -7.28 -13.69
CA GLY A 162 -9.48 -7.32 -14.33
C GLY A 162 -9.45 -7.67 -15.82
N ASP A 163 -8.30 -8.08 -16.36
CA ASP A 163 -8.18 -8.53 -17.74
C ASP A 163 -9.07 -9.75 -17.99
N ASN A 164 -9.36 -10.03 -19.26
CA ASN A 164 -10.16 -11.17 -19.70
C ASN A 164 -11.55 -11.29 -19.04
N GLY A 165 -12.13 -10.16 -18.62
CA GLY A 165 -13.44 -10.12 -17.94
C GLY A 165 -13.38 -10.29 -16.43
N GLY A 166 -12.19 -10.19 -15.84
CA GLY A 166 -11.97 -10.22 -14.40
C GLY A 166 -12.71 -9.13 -13.64
N MET A 167 -13.11 -9.44 -12.40
CA MET A 167 -13.77 -8.48 -11.52
C MET A 167 -12.72 -7.76 -10.64
N LEU A 168 -12.00 -6.81 -11.24
CA LEU A 168 -10.93 -6.01 -10.58
C LEU A 168 -11.31 -5.53 -9.17
N ARG A 169 -12.56 -5.07 -9.00
CA ARG A 169 -13.08 -4.58 -7.71
C ARG A 169 -13.17 -5.70 -6.66
N TYR A 170 -13.61 -6.89 -7.03
CA TYR A 170 -13.74 -8.00 -6.09
C TYR A 170 -12.40 -8.65 -5.78
N GLN A 171 -11.54 -8.79 -6.79
CA GLN A 171 -10.15 -9.26 -6.64
C GLN A 171 -9.27 -8.31 -5.81
N HIS A 172 -9.66 -7.04 -5.71
CA HIS A 172 -8.96 -6.00 -4.96
C HIS A 172 -7.51 -5.75 -5.44
N ASP A 173 -7.19 -6.02 -6.72
CA ASP A 173 -5.82 -5.91 -7.22
C ASP A 173 -5.21 -4.52 -6.95
N VAL A 174 -5.92 -3.44 -7.27
CA VAL A 174 -5.43 -2.06 -7.03
C VAL A 174 -5.33 -1.72 -5.54
N TYR A 175 -6.27 -2.21 -4.73
CA TYR A 175 -6.24 -1.99 -3.28
C TYR A 175 -5.05 -2.70 -2.63
N ASN A 176 -4.88 -3.99 -2.92
CA ASN A 176 -3.77 -4.79 -2.41
C ASN A 176 -2.42 -4.20 -2.84
N ALA A 177 -2.27 -3.81 -4.12
CA ALA A 177 -1.06 -3.16 -4.61
C ALA A 177 -0.78 -1.81 -3.91
N GLY A 178 -1.80 -0.99 -3.70
CA GLY A 178 -1.65 0.26 -2.97
C GLY A 178 -1.19 0.06 -1.53
N MET A 179 -1.73 -0.95 -0.84
CA MET A 179 -1.31 -1.27 0.54
C MET A 179 0.10 -1.84 0.60
N LEU A 180 0.52 -2.61 -0.41
CA LEU A 180 1.89 -3.10 -0.54
C LEU A 180 2.88 -1.93 -0.65
N ILE A 181 2.58 -0.91 -1.47
CA ILE A 181 3.42 0.27 -1.63
C ILE A 181 3.57 1.03 -0.30
N GLU A 182 2.46 1.30 0.38
CA GLU A 182 2.49 1.98 1.69
C GLU A 182 3.31 1.17 2.71
N ALA A 183 3.16 -0.17 2.74
CA ALA A 183 3.92 -1.05 3.61
C ALA A 183 5.41 -1.03 3.30
N GLY A 184 5.81 -1.15 2.03
CA GLY A 184 7.19 -1.11 1.58
C GLY A 184 7.89 0.19 1.99
N VAL A 185 7.25 1.34 1.74
CA VAL A 185 7.79 2.66 2.09
C VAL A 185 7.92 2.83 3.60
N HIS A 186 6.88 2.50 4.38
CA HIS A 186 6.91 2.67 5.83
C HIS A 186 7.89 1.71 6.51
N TYR A 187 7.93 0.45 6.08
CA TYR A 187 8.86 -0.53 6.64
C TYR A 187 10.33 -0.18 6.34
N TYR A 188 10.61 0.34 5.13
CA TYR A 188 11.92 0.89 4.79
C TYR A 188 12.29 2.08 5.67
N LYS A 189 11.39 3.05 5.86
CA LYS A 189 11.65 4.21 6.73
C LYS A 189 11.94 3.81 8.18
N ALA A 190 11.27 2.77 8.68
CA ALA A 190 11.43 2.31 10.05
C ALA A 190 12.70 1.47 10.29
N THR A 191 13.12 0.67 9.29
CA THR A 191 14.15 -0.37 9.49
C THR A 191 15.39 -0.22 8.59
N GLY A 192 15.30 0.58 7.53
CA GLY A 192 16.30 0.67 6.46
C GLY A 192 16.32 -0.52 5.50
N LYS A 193 15.48 -1.55 5.70
CA LYS A 193 15.46 -2.75 4.85
C LYS A 193 14.65 -2.52 3.57
N THR A 194 15.19 -2.94 2.43
CA THR A 194 14.59 -2.70 1.10
C THR A 194 13.75 -3.86 0.58
N LYS A 195 13.79 -5.05 1.20
CA LYS A 195 13.19 -6.25 0.62
C LYS A 195 11.71 -6.08 0.25
N LEU A 196 10.88 -5.54 1.15
CA LEU A 196 9.47 -5.27 0.84
C LEU A 196 9.30 -4.11 -0.15
N LEU A 197 10.19 -3.12 -0.10
CA LEU A 197 10.22 -2.00 -1.04
C LEU A 197 10.58 -2.44 -2.47
N GLU A 198 11.36 -3.50 -2.62
CA GLU A 198 11.65 -4.11 -3.93
C GLU A 198 10.49 -4.94 -4.48
N VAL A 199 9.53 -5.31 -3.61
CA VAL A 199 8.27 -5.94 -4.04
C VAL A 199 7.26 -4.88 -4.48
N ALA A 200 7.20 -3.76 -3.77
CA ALA A 200 6.34 -2.62 -4.07
C ALA A 200 6.70 -1.91 -5.38
#